data_AF-A0AA39E0Z7-F1
#
_entry.id   AF-A0AA39E0Z7-F1
#
_cell.length_a   1.000
_cell.length_b   1.000
_cell.length_c   1.000
_cell.angle_alpha   90.00
_cell.angle_beta   90.00
_cell.angle_gamma   90.00
#
_symmetry.space_group_name_H-M   'P 1'
#
loop_
_entity.id
_entity.type
_entity.pdbx_description
1 polymer ?
#
loop_
_entity_poly.entity_id
_entity_poly.type
_entity_poly.pdbx_seq_one_letter_code
_entity_poly.pdbx_strand_id
1 'polypeptide(L)'
;MAARYRDHRNKCHKHFKKYPTIALAKQNPYKHERMLELQKQPVSEGGQALKEAEICVQVLGSRSGYIKGLGHGPRPPSSSSKSTHKSHREIELENELKATRELLQSQETRIQHQQSQIAQLASFVSEMRQHMHIPGSSSRSSSPSDNTPLMDS
;
A
#
# COMPACT_ATOMS: atom_id res chain seq x y z
N MET A 1 -6.65 -12.31 25.07
CA MET A 1 -6.61 -11.93 26.50
C MET A 1 -5.28 -12.28 27.18
N ALA A 2 -4.77 -13.51 27.02
CA ALA A 2 -3.54 -13.99 27.70
C ALA A 2 -2.24 -13.22 27.37
N ALA A 3 -2.07 -12.71 26.14
CA ALA A 3 -0.89 -11.94 25.75
C ALA A 3 -0.77 -10.62 26.55
N ARG A 4 -1.89 -9.88 26.66
CA ARG A 4 -1.93 -8.59 27.40
C ARG A 4 -1.58 -8.76 28.88
N TYR A 5 -2.01 -9.85 29.50
CA TYR A 5 -1.71 -10.16 30.90
C TYR A 5 -0.22 -10.49 31.13
N ARG A 6 0.39 -11.28 30.22
CA ARG A 6 1.84 -11.58 30.27
C ARG A 6 2.69 -10.32 30.15
N ASP A 7 2.32 -9.42 29.24
CA ASP A 7 3.05 -8.17 29.03
C ASP A 7 2.98 -7.25 30.25
N HIS A 8 1.81 -7.13 30.89
CA HIS A 8 1.65 -6.36 32.11
C HIS A 8 2.50 -6.92 33.26
N ARG A 9 2.44 -8.23 33.50
CA ARG A 9 3.26 -8.90 34.53
C ARG A 9 4.75 -8.67 34.32
N ASN A 10 5.23 -8.79 33.09
CA ASN A 10 6.63 -8.55 32.75
C ASN A 10 7.05 -7.08 32.97
N LYS A 11 6.16 -6.13 32.68
CA LYS A 11 6.39 -4.70 32.92
C LYS A 11 6.50 -4.39 34.41
N CYS A 12 5.58 -4.91 35.23
CA CYS A 12 5.62 -4.77 36.69
C CYS A 12 6.90 -5.41 37.26
N HIS A 13 7.28 -6.60 36.80
CA HIS A 13 8.51 -7.28 37.25
C HIS A 13 9.77 -6.46 36.95
N LYS A 14 9.89 -5.91 35.73
CA LYS A 14 11.01 -5.04 35.36
C LYS A 14 11.02 -3.74 36.18
N HIS A 15 9.85 -3.21 36.50
CA HIS A 15 9.70 -2.02 37.34
C HIS A 15 10.24 -2.25 38.76
N PHE A 16 9.73 -3.27 39.46
CA PHE A 16 10.17 -3.56 40.82
C PHE A 16 11.63 -4.01 40.90
N LYS A 17 12.21 -4.56 39.82
CA LYS A 17 13.66 -4.81 39.72
C LYS A 17 14.51 -3.55 39.54
N LYS A 18 13.94 -2.47 39.01
CA LYS A 18 14.68 -1.21 38.76
C LYS A 18 14.95 -0.44 40.05
N TYR A 19 14.11 -0.62 41.07
CA TYR A 19 14.23 0.09 42.35
C TYR A 19 14.73 -0.87 43.44
N PRO A 20 15.71 -0.46 44.26
CA PRO A 20 16.29 -1.32 45.28
C PRO A 20 15.35 -1.61 46.45
N THR A 21 14.33 -0.77 46.68
CA THR A 21 13.32 -0.95 47.74
C THR A 21 11.90 -0.80 47.20
N ILE A 22 10.96 -1.48 47.84
CA ILE A 22 9.53 -1.43 47.49
C ILE A 22 8.97 -0.01 47.70
N ALA A 23 9.44 0.71 48.72
CA ALA A 23 9.02 2.09 48.98
C ALA A 23 9.37 3.03 47.81
N LEU A 24 10.60 2.94 47.28
CA LEU A 24 11.03 3.72 46.12
C LEU A 24 10.28 3.33 44.83
N ALA A 25 9.97 2.05 44.66
CA ALA A 25 9.17 1.56 43.55
C ALA A 25 7.73 2.10 43.58
N LYS A 26 7.13 2.20 44.78
CA LYS A 26 5.77 2.74 44.98
C LYS A 26 5.70 4.25 44.79
N GLN A 27 6.75 4.99 45.15
CA GLN A 27 6.85 6.43 44.90
C GLN A 27 6.93 6.76 43.41
N ASN A 28 7.40 5.81 42.59
CA ASN A 28 7.56 5.96 41.16
C ASN A 28 6.65 4.96 40.44
N PRO A 29 5.31 5.11 40.44
CA PRO A 29 4.42 4.15 39.79
C PRO A 29 4.71 4.04 38.29
N TYR A 30 4.30 2.92 37.69
CA TYR A 30 4.48 2.75 36.25
C TYR A 30 3.73 3.87 35.52
N LYS A 31 4.30 4.41 34.44
CA LYS A 31 3.76 5.61 33.76
C LYS A 31 2.27 5.50 33.42
N HIS A 32 1.80 4.30 33.10
CA HIS A 32 0.37 4.05 32.86
C HIS A 32 -0.51 4.21 34.12
N GLU A 33 -0.07 3.70 35.27
CA GLU A 33 -0.80 3.86 36.53
C GLU A 33 -0.87 5.35 36.91
N ARG A 34 0.22 6.10 36.71
CA ARG A 34 0.24 7.54 36.95
C ARG A 34 -0.73 8.30 36.04
N MET A 35 -0.85 7.92 34.76
CA MET A 35 -1.83 8.52 33.85
C MET A 35 -3.28 8.22 34.29
N LEU A 36 -3.56 6.99 34.75
CA LEU A 36 -4.88 6.62 35.26
C LEU A 36 -5.24 7.36 36.56
N GLU A 37 -4.28 7.56 37.46
CA GLU A 37 -4.48 8.37 38.66
C GLU A 37 -4.88 9.80 38.32
N LEU A 38 -4.15 10.45 37.40
CA LEU A 38 -4.43 11.83 36.98
C LEU A 38 -5.79 11.96 36.29
N GLN A 39 -6.19 10.95 35.50
CA GLN A 39 -7.50 10.92 34.87
C GLN A 39 -8.66 10.76 35.88
N LYS A 40 -8.41 10.12 37.01
CA LYS A 40 -9.40 9.89 38.09
C LYS A 40 -9.45 11.01 39.12
N GLN A 41 -8.56 12.01 39.05
CA GLN A 41 -8.59 13.11 40.01
C GLN A 41 -9.86 13.93 39.84
N PRO A 42 -10.57 14.26 40.94
CA PRO A 42 -11.74 15.11 40.88
C PRO A 42 -11.33 16.49 40.38
N VAL A 43 -12.10 17.02 39.44
CA VAL A 43 -11.94 18.38 38.96
C VAL A 43 -12.40 19.32 40.08
N SER A 44 -11.53 20.22 40.53
CA SER A 44 -11.92 21.25 41.52
C SER A 44 -13.09 22.08 40.98
N GLU A 45 -14.01 22.50 41.86
CA GLU A 45 -15.16 23.37 41.55
C GLU A 45 -14.75 24.54 40.63
N GLY A 46 -15.07 24.45 39.33
CA GLY A 46 -14.76 25.48 38.31
C GLY A 46 -13.53 25.22 37.42
N GLY A 47 -12.79 24.12 37.60
CA GLY A 47 -11.67 23.72 36.73
C GLY A 47 -12.12 22.95 35.48
N GLN A 48 -11.28 22.90 34.45
CA GLN A 48 -11.41 21.91 33.38
C GLN A 48 -10.63 20.64 33.75
N ALA A 49 -11.20 19.47 33.47
CA ALA A 49 -10.48 18.20 33.58
C ALA A 49 -9.24 18.24 32.68
N LEU A 50 -8.11 17.70 33.16
CA LEU A 50 -6.91 17.58 32.34
C LEU A 50 -7.22 16.77 31.09
N LYS A 51 -6.91 17.32 29.91
CA LYS A 51 -7.07 16.58 28.66
C LYS A 51 -6.06 15.44 28.60
N GLU A 52 -6.42 14.36 27.92
CA GLU A 52 -5.54 13.18 27.77
C GLU A 52 -4.14 13.57 27.25
N ALA A 53 -4.07 14.53 26.31
CA ALA A 53 -2.82 15.05 25.79
C ALA A 53 -1.96 15.75 26.86
N GLU A 54 -2.59 16.52 27.75
CA GLU A 54 -1.92 17.23 28.85
C GLU A 54 -1.41 16.23 29.90
N ILE A 55 -2.20 15.21 30.23
CA ILE A 55 -1.80 14.10 31.11
C ILE A 55 -0.60 13.36 30.51
N CYS A 56 -0.62 13.07 29.21
CA CYS A 56 0.48 12.43 28.51
C CYS A 56 1.76 13.27 28.59
N VAL A 57 1.65 14.58 28.35
CA VAL A 57 2.80 15.50 28.43
C VAL A 57 3.35 15.55 29.86
N GLN A 58 2.50 15.60 30.87
CA GLN A 58 2.92 15.66 32.28
C GLN A 58 3.63 14.37 32.74
N VAL A 59 3.16 13.20 32.30
CA VAL A 59 3.72 11.91 32.75
C VAL A 59 4.87 11.41 31.88
N LEU A 60 4.80 11.66 30.57
CA LEU A 60 5.78 11.16 29.59
C LEU A 60 6.85 12.22 29.27
N GLY A 61 6.58 13.49 29.55
CA GLY A 61 7.40 14.66 29.19
C GLY A 61 7.10 15.19 27.78
N SER A 62 7.32 16.49 27.55
CA SER A 62 7.06 17.18 26.27
C SER A 62 8.06 16.87 25.15
N ARG A 63 8.77 15.73 25.21
CA ARG A 63 9.86 15.44 24.26
C ARG A 63 9.28 15.33 22.84
N SER A 64 9.67 16.24 21.94
CA SER A 64 9.20 16.41 20.55
C SER A 64 9.35 15.18 19.63
N GLY A 65 9.84 14.05 20.14
CA GLY A 65 10.05 12.81 19.39
C GLY A 65 8.86 11.86 19.32
N TYR A 66 7.82 12.01 20.14
CA TYR A 66 6.64 11.12 20.10
C TYR A 66 5.64 11.46 18.99
N ILE A 67 5.69 12.68 18.44
CA ILE A 67 4.77 13.15 17.38
C ILE A 67 5.32 12.84 15.97
N LYS A 68 6.51 12.24 15.85
CA LYS A 68 7.13 11.95 14.53
C LYS A 68 6.73 10.60 13.92
N GLY A 69 5.56 10.06 14.31
CA GLY A 69 5.19 8.67 14.01
C GLY A 69 3.71 8.35 13.83
N LEU A 70 2.81 9.33 13.68
CA LEU A 70 1.39 9.08 13.43
C LEU A 70 1.09 8.66 11.98
N GLY A 71 1.96 7.87 11.35
CA GLY A 71 1.61 7.00 10.21
C GLY A 71 1.10 7.64 8.91
N HIS A 72 1.10 8.96 8.73
CA HIS A 72 0.55 9.60 7.54
C HIS A 72 1.53 9.77 6.36
N GLY A 73 2.62 8.99 6.33
CA GLY A 73 3.58 9.01 5.23
C GLY A 73 4.26 7.66 5.04
N PRO A 74 4.81 7.39 3.84
CA PRO A 74 5.60 6.20 3.60
C PRO A 74 6.68 6.07 4.68
N ARG A 75 6.71 4.93 5.36
CA ARG A 75 7.68 4.66 6.42
C ARG A 75 9.09 4.84 5.83
N PRO A 76 9.91 5.80 6.31
CA PRO A 76 11.26 5.94 5.80
C PRO A 76 12.03 4.64 6.07
N PRO A 77 12.89 4.19 5.14
CA PRO A 77 13.72 3.01 5.37
C PRO A 77 14.51 3.22 6.66
N SER A 78 14.43 2.25 7.57
CA SER A 78 15.11 2.31 8.86
C SER A 78 16.60 2.58 8.64
N SER A 79 17.13 3.69 9.17
CA SER A 79 18.56 4.02 9.05
C SER A 79 19.47 3.01 9.77
N SER A 80 18.90 2.04 10.49
CA SER A 80 19.63 0.94 11.12
C SER A 80 19.98 -0.20 10.16
N SER A 81 19.61 -0.10 8.88
CA SER A 81 20.03 -1.06 7.85
C SER A 81 20.88 -0.35 6.81
N LYS A 82 22.07 0.10 7.22
CA LYS A 82 23.24 0.04 6.33
C LYS A 82 23.61 -1.44 6.12
N SER A 83 22.69 -2.21 5.56
CA SER A 83 23.02 -3.50 4.99
C SER A 83 23.34 -3.20 3.53
N THR A 84 24.62 -3.18 3.21
CA THR A 84 25.11 -3.23 1.82
C THR A 84 24.70 -4.52 1.11
N HIS A 85 24.07 -5.46 1.83
CA HIS A 85 23.54 -6.70 1.30
C HIS A 85 22.03 -6.62 1.16
N LYS A 86 21.56 -6.80 -0.09
CA LYS A 86 20.15 -7.00 -0.40
C LYS A 86 19.63 -8.20 0.37
N SER A 87 18.42 -8.11 0.89
CA SER A 87 17.81 -9.26 1.55
C SER A 87 17.56 -10.38 0.54
N HIS A 88 17.54 -11.65 0.98
CA HIS A 88 17.23 -12.79 0.09
C HIS A 88 15.89 -12.58 -0.65
N ARG A 89 14.91 -11.98 0.03
CA ARG A 89 13.60 -11.64 -0.55
C ARG A 89 13.70 -10.58 -1.64
N GLU A 90 14.60 -9.62 -1.49
CA GLU A 90 14.80 -8.55 -2.47
C GLU A 90 15.47 -9.09 -3.74
N ILE A 91 16.42 -10.03 -3.61
CA ILE A 91 17.05 -10.72 -4.74
C ILE A 91 16.02 -11.57 -5.51
N GLU A 92 15.16 -12.28 -4.79
CA GLU A 92 14.08 -13.09 -5.38
C GLU A 92 13.12 -12.22 -6.22
N LEU A 93 12.69 -11.09 -5.66
CA LEU A 93 11.80 -10.15 -6.36
C LEU A 93 12.47 -9.51 -7.58
N GLU A 94 13.77 -9.20 -7.52
CA GLU A 94 14.51 -8.67 -8.66
C GLU A 94 14.62 -9.68 -9.80
N ASN A 95 14.84 -10.96 -9.48
CA ASN A 95 14.87 -12.03 -10.46
C ASN A 95 13.50 -12.23 -11.14
N GLU A 96 12.42 -12.18 -10.36
CA GLU A 96 11.05 -12.28 -10.89
C GLU A 96 10.71 -11.07 -11.78
N LEU A 97 11.09 -9.86 -11.37
CA LEU A 97 10.96 -8.65 -12.19
C LEU A 97 11.76 -8.71 -13.49
N LYS A 98 12.93 -9.35 -13.46
CA LYS A 98 13.74 -9.54 -14.67
C LYS A 98 13.08 -10.54 -15.61
N ALA A 99 12.67 -11.71 -15.10
CA ALA A 99 12.02 -12.75 -15.89
C ALA A 99 10.72 -12.25 -16.54
N THR A 100 9.91 -11.49 -15.82
CA THR A 100 8.67 -10.89 -16.35
C THR A 100 8.93 -9.88 -17.47
N ARG A 101 10.00 -9.07 -17.37
CA ARG A 101 10.40 -8.14 -18.44
C ARG A 101 10.85 -8.86 -19.71
N GLU A 102 11.64 -9.91 -19.57
CA GLU A 102 12.10 -10.72 -20.71
C GLU A 102 10.91 -11.40 -21.40
N LEU A 103 9.96 -11.93 -20.63
CA LEU A 103 8.72 -12.48 -21.16
C LEU A 103 7.92 -11.44 -21.95
N LEU A 104 7.76 -10.22 -21.41
CA LEU A 104 7.06 -9.13 -22.12
C LEU A 104 7.74 -8.76 -23.43
N GLN A 105 9.07 -8.62 -23.45
CA GLN A 105 9.81 -8.34 -24.68
C GLN A 105 9.64 -9.46 -25.72
N SER A 106 9.65 -10.73 -25.29
CA SER A 106 9.40 -11.85 -26.20
C SER A 106 7.98 -11.82 -26.80
N GLN A 107 6.98 -11.43 -26.00
CA GLN A 107 5.62 -11.31 -26.50
C GLN A 107 5.48 -10.14 -27.47
N GLU A 108 6.10 -9.00 -27.17
CA GLU A 108 6.05 -7.81 -28.02
C GLU A 108 6.63 -8.09 -29.41
N THR A 109 7.80 -8.72 -29.48
CA THR A 109 8.40 -9.13 -30.76
C THR A 109 7.54 -10.13 -31.52
N ARG A 110 6.92 -11.09 -30.82
CA ARG A 110 6.00 -12.07 -31.44
C ARG A 110 4.76 -11.38 -32.02
N ILE A 111 4.19 -10.42 -31.30
CA ILE A 111 3.04 -9.62 -31.76
C ILE A 111 3.43 -8.78 -32.97
N GLN A 112 4.57 -8.10 -32.94
CA GLN A 112 5.06 -7.30 -34.07
C GLN A 112 5.24 -8.18 -35.32
N HIS A 113 5.82 -9.37 -35.16
CA HIS A 113 5.99 -10.31 -36.26
C HIS A 113 4.64 -10.78 -36.83
N GLN A 114 3.68 -11.12 -35.96
CA GLN A 114 2.33 -11.49 -36.37
C GLN A 114 1.62 -10.34 -37.10
N GLN A 115 1.75 -9.11 -36.62
CA GLN A 115 1.18 -7.92 -37.29
C GLN A 115 1.77 -7.72 -38.68
N SER A 116 3.08 -7.90 -38.85
CA SER A 116 3.73 -7.81 -40.17
C SER A 116 3.23 -8.89 -41.13
N GLN A 117 3.11 -10.13 -40.67
CA GLN A 117 2.54 -11.21 -41.49
C GLN A 117 1.09 -10.93 -41.90
N ILE A 118 0.25 -10.45 -40.97
CA ILE A 118 -1.14 -10.06 -41.27
C ILE A 118 -1.18 -8.94 -42.30
N ALA A 119 -0.30 -7.94 -42.18
CA ALA A 119 -0.22 -6.84 -43.14
C ALA A 119 0.16 -7.33 -44.55
N GLN A 120 1.12 -8.26 -44.66
CA GLN A 120 1.51 -8.86 -45.94
C GLN A 120 0.39 -9.69 -46.57
N LEU A 121 -0.33 -10.48 -45.77
CA LEU A 121 -1.49 -11.23 -46.26
C LEU A 121 -2.61 -10.29 -46.71
N ALA A 122 -2.87 -9.21 -45.95
CA ALA A 122 -3.87 -8.21 -46.30
C ALA A 122 -3.53 -7.48 -47.61
N SER A 123 -2.26 -7.16 -47.86
CA SER A 123 -1.83 -6.57 -49.13
C SER A 123 -2.01 -7.55 -50.29
N PHE A 124 -1.62 -8.81 -50.12
CA PHE A 124 -1.77 -9.85 -51.15
C PHE A 124 -3.24 -10.08 -51.53
N VAL A 125 -4.12 -10.20 -50.53
CA VAL A 125 -5.57 -10.32 -50.75
C VAL A 125 -6.13 -9.08 -51.44
N SER A 126 -5.65 -7.88 -51.09
CA SER A 126 -6.08 -6.64 -51.73
C SER A 126 -5.66 -6.58 -53.21
N GLU A 127 -4.45 -7.01 -53.53
CA GLU A 127 -3.92 -7.08 -54.90
C GLU A 127 -4.69 -8.10 -55.76
N MET A 128 -4.93 -9.31 -55.23
CA MET A 128 -5.78 -10.30 -55.88
C MET A 128 -7.19 -9.75 -56.15
N ARG A 129 -7.76 -9.00 -55.20
CA ARG A 129 -9.09 -8.39 -55.36
C ARG A 129 -9.11 -7.33 -56.45
N GLN A 130 -8.03 -6.55 -56.63
CA GLN A 130 -7.92 -5.60 -57.73
C GLN A 130 -7.82 -6.29 -59.09
N HIS A 131 -7.06 -7.37 -59.19
CA HIS A 131 -6.92 -8.15 -60.43
C HIS A 131 -8.20 -8.89 -60.84
N MET A 132 -9.06 -9.26 -59.89
CA MET A 132 -10.36 -9.88 -60.13
C MET A 132 -11.48 -8.88 -60.46
N HIS A 133 -11.25 -7.57 -60.30
CA HIS A 133 -12.24 -6.55 -60.63
C HIS A 133 -12.21 -6.28 -62.14
N ILE A 134 -13.10 -6.94 -62.89
CA ILE A 134 -13.32 -6.68 -64.31
C ILE A 134 -13.84 -5.24 -64.47
N PRO A 135 -13.17 -4.35 -65.23
CA PRO A 135 -13.74 -3.05 -65.60
C PRO A 135 -14.79 -3.30 -66.69
N GLY A 136 -15.99 -3.73 -66.30
CA GLY A 136 -17.05 -4.04 -67.26
C GLY A 136 -18.34 -4.63 -66.72
N SER A 137 -18.40 -5.15 -65.49
CA SER A 137 -19.69 -5.59 -64.93
C SER A 137 -20.38 -4.42 -64.22
N SER A 138 -21.09 -3.60 -65.00
CA SER A 138 -22.20 -2.80 -64.50
C SER A 138 -23.33 -3.74 -64.05
N SER A 139 -23.18 -4.39 -62.90
CA SER A 139 -24.32 -4.96 -62.18
C SER A 139 -25.00 -3.83 -61.41
N ARG A 140 -26.05 -3.27 -62.02
CA ARG A 140 -27.07 -2.43 -61.37
C ARG A 140 -27.39 -3.01 -59.99
N SER A 141 -26.92 -2.38 -58.93
CA SER A 141 -27.48 -2.60 -57.59
C SER A 141 -28.81 -1.84 -57.54
N SER A 142 -29.90 -2.57 -57.76
CA SER A 142 -31.23 -2.13 -57.37
C SER A 142 -31.21 -1.77 -55.89
N SER A 143 -31.62 -0.54 -55.58
CA SER A 143 -31.90 -0.07 -54.23
C SER A 143 -32.86 -1.03 -53.51
N PRO A 144 -32.62 -1.38 -52.24
CA PRO A 144 -33.68 -1.62 -51.30
C PRO A 144 -33.88 -0.35 -50.47
N SER A 145 -35.11 0.15 -50.55
CA SER A 145 -35.64 1.25 -49.75
C SER A 145 -35.35 1.11 -48.26
N ASP A 146 -35.33 2.28 -47.61
CA ASP A 146 -35.58 2.53 -46.19
C ASP A 146 -36.19 1.36 -45.41
N ASN A 147 -35.57 1.04 -44.28
CA ASN A 147 -36.25 1.02 -42.99
C ASN A 147 -35.22 0.93 -41.87
N THR A 148 -34.95 2.07 -41.23
CA THR A 148 -34.54 2.09 -39.83
C THR A 148 -35.74 1.68 -38.96
N PRO A 149 -35.50 1.00 -37.82
CA PRO A 149 -35.68 1.76 -36.60
C PRO A 149 -34.58 1.53 -35.57
N LEU A 150 -34.15 2.67 -35.04
CA LEU A 150 -33.66 2.92 -33.70
C LEU A 150 -34.18 1.92 -32.66
N MET A 151 -33.27 1.27 -31.94
CA MET A 151 -33.57 0.70 -30.63
C MET A 151 -32.49 1.16 -29.64
N ASP A 152 -32.92 2.12 -28.84
CA ASP A 152 -32.30 2.68 -27.65
C ASP A 152 -32.44 1.71 -26.48
N SER A 153 -31.37 1.52 -25.69
CA SER A 153 -31.28 1.14 -24.26
C SER A 153 -29.98 0.38 -23.95
#